data_AF-A0A9W8N2V7-F1
#
_entry.id   AF-A0A9W8N2V7-F1
#
_cell.length_a   1.000
_cell.length_b   1.000
_cell.length_c   1.000
_cell.angle_alpha   90.00
_cell.angle_beta   90.00
_cell.angle_gamma   90.00
#
_symmetry.space_group_name_H-M   'P 1'
#
loop_
_entity.id
_entity.type
_entity.pdbx_description
1 polymer ?
#
loop_
_entity_poly.entity_id
_entity_poly.type
_entity_poly.pdbx_seq_one_letter_code
_entity_poly.pdbx_strand_id
1 'polypeptide(L)'
;MRTGGLVPDEMILRLITNELSQRGWISGAQPAFMSFTSPVPEGATSTINIATDSPIPGLDTDPSIGATLSRQASEDPAASFLLDGFPRTAVQAERLDNIVPINWVVSLQTPFEEVVKRISSRWVHEPSGRVYNTTFNAPKVPGHDDITGEPLVQRADDSEEVYRARFQKFRETSEPLLEHYAKKGVLWEVHGLSSDEISPQLFQEFEKRFL
;
A
#
# COMPACT_ATOMS: atom_id res chain seq x y z
N MET A 1 -16.38 -21.40 -2.37
CA MET A 1 -15.45 -20.36 -2.84
C MET A 1 -14.47 -20.05 -1.71
N ARG A 2 -13.16 -20.22 -1.94
CA ARG A 2 -12.16 -19.82 -0.94
C ARG A 2 -12.20 -18.30 -0.87
N THR A 3 -12.70 -17.73 0.21
CA THR A 3 -12.42 -16.33 0.54
C THR A 3 -10.90 -16.20 0.60
N GLY A 4 -10.30 -15.61 -0.43
CA GLY A 4 -8.88 -15.29 -0.43
C GLY A 4 -8.61 -14.51 0.85
N GLY A 5 -7.80 -15.09 1.74
CA GLY A 5 -7.46 -14.43 2.99
C GLY A 5 -6.88 -13.05 2.70
N LEU A 6 -7.32 -12.04 3.44
CA LEU A 6 -6.71 -10.72 3.37
C LEU A 6 -5.20 -10.88 3.62
N VAL A 7 -4.38 -10.34 2.71
CA VAL A 7 -2.93 -10.34 2.89
C VAL A 7 -2.64 -9.54 4.17
N PRO A 8 -1.90 -10.09 5.15
CA PRO A 8 -1.62 -9.38 6.39
C PRO A 8 -0.86 -8.08 6.12
N ASP A 9 -1.21 -7.00 6.82
CA ASP A 9 -0.58 -5.69 6.69
C ASP A 9 0.95 -5.75 6.84
N GLU A 10 1.44 -6.56 7.78
CA GLU A 10 2.88 -6.83 7.98
C GLU A 10 3.56 -7.39 6.73
N MET A 11 2.87 -8.24 5.98
CA MET A 11 3.41 -8.81 4.75
C MET A 11 3.52 -7.73 3.66
N ILE A 12 2.50 -6.89 3.51
CA ILE A 12 2.50 -5.78 2.55
C ILE A 12 3.62 -4.79 2.89
N LEU A 13 3.73 -4.38 4.15
CA LEU A 13 4.77 -3.45 4.61
C LEU A 13 6.18 -4.03 4.42
N ARG A 14 6.37 -5.33 4.66
CA ARG A 14 7.64 -6.03 4.37
C ARG A 14 7.97 -6.06 2.89
N LEU A 15 6.98 -6.30 2.03
CA LEU A 15 7.16 -6.29 0.58
C LEU A 15 7.58 -4.89 0.09
N ILE A 16 6.85 -3.85 0.51
CA ILE A 16 7.20 -2.46 0.21
C ILE A 16 8.62 -2.16 0.68
N THR A 17 8.93 -2.48 1.95
CA THR A 17 10.25 -2.25 2.52
C THR A 17 11.36 -2.94 1.72
N ASN A 18 11.17 -4.22 1.39
CA ASN A 18 12.17 -4.99 0.66
C ASN A 18 12.38 -4.44 -0.76
N GLU A 19 11.31 -4.10 -1.47
CA GLU A 19 11.38 -3.54 -2.82
C GLU A 19 12.13 -2.19 -2.83
N LEU A 20 11.76 -1.28 -1.92
CA LEU A 20 12.41 0.03 -1.80
C LEU A 20 13.88 -0.11 -1.39
N SER A 21 14.21 -1.05 -0.49
CA SER A 21 15.60 -1.31 -0.08
C SER A 21 16.42 -1.95 -1.21
N GLN A 22 15.88 -2.89 -1.98
CA GLN A 22 16.59 -3.51 -3.11
C GLN A 22 16.94 -2.50 -4.19
N ARG A 23 16.10 -1.48 -4.37
CA ARG A 23 16.35 -0.36 -5.29
C ARG A 23 17.29 0.70 -4.71
N GLY A 24 17.68 0.58 -3.44
CA GLY A 24 18.48 1.58 -2.74
C GLY A 24 17.71 2.87 -2.42
N TRP A 25 16.38 2.86 -2.50
CA TRP A 25 15.53 4.03 -2.30
C TRP A 25 15.27 4.35 -0.83
N ILE A 26 15.47 3.37 0.05
CA ILE A 26 15.50 3.57 1.51
C ILE A 26 16.72 2.88 2.11
N SER A 27 17.41 3.58 3.00
CA SER A 27 18.58 3.10 3.73
C SER A 27 18.29 3.04 5.23
N GLY A 28 18.49 1.87 5.86
CA GLY A 28 18.29 1.68 7.30
C GLY A 28 18.45 0.22 7.70
N ALA A 29 18.88 -0.02 8.94
CA ALA A 29 19.26 -1.34 9.44
C ALA A 29 18.19 -2.40 9.15
N GLN A 30 18.57 -3.40 8.35
CA GLN A 30 17.90 -4.69 8.37
C GLN A 30 17.87 -5.16 9.83
N PRO A 31 16.76 -5.64 10.39
CA PRO A 31 16.84 -6.35 11.67
C PRO A 31 17.87 -7.46 11.46
N ALA A 32 18.93 -7.44 12.26
CA ALA A 32 19.99 -8.42 12.17
C ALA A 32 19.35 -9.81 12.25
N PHE A 33 19.34 -10.54 11.14
CA PHE A 33 19.12 -11.97 11.19
C PHE A 33 20.27 -12.52 12.01
N MET A 34 20.02 -12.83 13.29
CA MET A 34 20.94 -13.66 14.04
C MET A 34 20.99 -15.01 13.34
N SER A 35 22.00 -15.18 12.49
CA SER A 35 22.34 -16.48 11.92
C SER A 35 22.77 -17.37 13.08
N PHE A 36 21.89 -18.28 13.51
CA PHE A 36 22.25 -19.36 14.43
C PHE A 36 23.01 -20.43 13.64
N THR A 37 24.27 -20.15 13.36
CA THR A 37 25.23 -21.18 12.98
C THR A 37 26.30 -21.23 14.05
N SER A 38 26.08 -22.06 15.08
CA SER A 38 27.15 -22.48 15.97
C SER A 38 27.99 -23.53 15.24
N PRO A 39 29.30 -23.32 15.00
CA PRO A 39 30.18 -24.43 14.71
C PRO A 39 30.52 -25.13 16.03
N VAL A 40 30.20 -26.42 16.12
CA VAL A 40 30.76 -27.30 17.16
C VAL A 40 32.17 -27.68 16.69
N PRO A 41 33.25 -27.42 17.45
CA PRO A 41 34.52 -28.06 17.19
C PRO A 41 34.59 -29.37 17.97
N GLU A 42 34.81 -30.46 17.24
CA GLU A 42 35.21 -31.75 17.79
C GLU A 42 36.61 -31.66 18.43
N GLY A 43 36.69 -32.08 19.70
CA GLY A 43 37.84 -32.77 20.30
C GLY A 43 39.19 -32.04 20.39
N ALA A 44 39.53 -31.55 21.60
CA ALA A 44 40.86 -31.76 22.21
C ALA A 44 40.87 -31.39 23.70
N THR A 45 41.58 -32.23 24.45
CA THR A 45 41.72 -32.31 25.90
C THR A 45 42.50 -31.14 26.54
N SER A 46 42.06 -30.79 27.75
CA SER A 46 42.71 -30.08 28.87
C SER A 46 44.18 -29.65 28.76
N THR A 47 44.46 -28.36 29.00
CA THR A 47 45.50 -27.94 29.96
C THR A 47 45.24 -26.53 30.48
N ILE A 48 45.39 -26.37 31.79
CA ILE A 48 45.20 -25.17 32.58
C ILE A 48 46.48 -24.34 32.49
N ASN A 49 46.40 -23.03 32.20
CA ASN A 49 47.48 -22.09 32.49
C ASN A 49 46.91 -20.76 32.98
N ILE A 50 47.25 -20.42 34.22
CA ILE A 50 46.99 -19.14 34.88
C ILE A 50 48.24 -18.26 34.70
N ALA A 51 48.08 -17.09 34.09
CA ALA A 51 48.99 -15.93 34.16
C ALA A 51 48.20 -14.67 33.73
N THR A 52 47.65 -13.92 34.69
CA THR A 52 48.12 -12.59 35.16
C THR A 52 48.02 -11.44 34.14
N ASP A 53 47.06 -10.56 34.43
CA ASP A 53 47.22 -9.10 34.56
C ASP A 53 47.26 -8.23 33.28
N SER A 54 46.11 -7.64 32.90
CA SER A 54 45.93 -6.18 32.82
C SER A 54 44.50 -5.79 32.40
N PRO A 55 43.96 -4.63 32.86
CA PRO A 55 42.54 -4.31 32.78
C PRO A 55 42.19 -3.52 31.51
N ILE A 56 41.07 -3.87 30.86
CA ILE A 56 40.46 -3.02 29.82
C ILE A 56 39.53 -2.01 30.54
N PRO A 57 39.78 -0.69 30.45
CA PRO A 57 38.95 0.33 31.08
C PRO A 57 37.81 0.78 30.15
N GLY A 58 36.63 1.07 30.74
CA GLY A 58 35.57 1.87 30.10
C GLY A 58 34.33 1.09 29.66
N LEU A 59 33.60 0.51 30.63
CA LEU A 59 32.20 0.12 30.44
C LEU A 59 31.32 1.22 31.02
N ASP A 60 31.08 2.27 30.24
CA ASP A 60 30.02 3.22 30.49
C ASP A 60 28.76 2.68 29.83
N THR A 61 27.95 1.92 30.58
CA THR A 61 26.59 1.57 30.18
C THR A 61 25.70 2.79 30.38
N ASP A 62 25.58 3.63 29.34
CA ASP A 62 24.50 4.60 29.22
C ASP A 62 23.27 3.90 28.58
N PRO A 63 22.12 3.76 29.26
CA PRO A 63 20.92 3.18 28.67
C PRO A 63 20.08 4.18 27.86
N SER A 64 20.62 5.36 27.51
CA SER A 64 19.87 6.42 26.80
C SER A 64 20.30 6.64 25.34
N ILE A 65 20.29 5.60 24.52
CA ILE A 65 20.19 5.78 23.06
C ILE A 65 19.07 4.87 22.57
N GLY A 66 17.84 5.35 22.74
CA GLY A 66 16.76 4.97 21.83
C GLY A 66 17.16 5.45 20.44
N ALA A 67 17.92 4.63 19.72
CA ALA A 67 18.22 4.89 18.32
C ALA A 67 16.89 4.84 17.58
N THR A 68 16.28 6.00 17.38
CA THR A 68 15.31 6.21 16.31
C THR A 68 16.06 5.81 15.03
N LEU A 69 15.82 4.58 14.58
CA LEU A 69 16.28 4.08 13.28
C LEU A 69 15.53 4.88 12.22
N SER A 70 15.87 6.15 12.04
CA SER A 70 15.35 6.97 10.97
C SER A 70 15.89 6.40 9.67
N ARG A 71 15.04 5.66 8.96
CA ARG A 71 15.30 5.24 7.59
C ARG A 71 15.44 6.50 6.75
N GLN A 72 16.53 6.59 6.00
CA GLN A 72 16.79 7.71 5.12
C GLN A 72 16.29 7.37 3.72
N ALA A 73 15.37 8.19 3.20
CA ALA A 73 14.89 8.08 1.84
C ALA A 73 15.95 8.62 0.87
N SER A 74 15.96 8.09 -0.36
CA SER A 74 16.79 8.61 -1.44
C SER A 74 16.30 9.97 -1.90
N GLU A 75 17.24 10.87 -2.19
CA GLU A 75 16.98 12.19 -2.80
C GLU A 75 17.08 12.13 -4.34
N ASP A 76 17.29 10.95 -4.92
CA ASP A 76 17.35 10.77 -6.38
C ASP A 76 15.95 10.98 -7.00
N PRO A 77 15.76 11.93 -7.94
CA PRO A 77 14.49 12.13 -8.63
C PRO A 77 13.97 10.88 -9.37
N ALA A 78 14.87 9.97 -9.76
CA ALA A 78 14.50 8.70 -10.38
C ALA A 78 13.88 7.70 -9.38
N ALA A 79 13.98 7.95 -8.07
CA ALA A 79 13.41 7.12 -7.00
C ALA A 79 11.93 7.45 -6.74
N SER A 80 11.10 7.33 -7.77
CA SER A 80 9.66 7.61 -7.71
C SER A 80 8.83 6.32 -7.63
N PHE A 81 7.77 6.33 -6.80
CA PHE A 81 6.84 5.21 -6.67
C PHE A 81 5.39 5.69 -6.51
N LEU A 82 4.45 4.79 -6.81
CA LEU A 82 3.03 4.98 -6.58
C LEU A 82 2.51 3.77 -5.78
N LEU A 83 1.74 4.06 -4.73
CA LEU A 83 0.98 3.04 -4.01
C LEU A 83 -0.49 3.19 -4.41
N ASP A 84 -1.03 2.15 -5.03
CA ASP A 84 -2.45 2.07 -5.39
C ASP A 84 -3.16 1.08 -4.47
N GLY A 85 -4.16 1.57 -3.73
CA GLY A 85 -4.98 0.75 -2.84
C GLY A 85 -4.35 0.37 -1.49
N PHE A 86 -3.18 0.93 -1.14
CA PHE A 86 -2.57 0.87 0.20
C PHE A 86 -1.92 2.22 0.53
N PRO A 87 -2.04 2.75 1.75
CA PRO A 87 -2.81 2.24 2.89
C PRO A 87 -4.33 2.45 2.74
N ARG A 88 -5.12 1.65 3.45
CA ARG A 88 -6.61 1.75 3.50
C ARG A 88 -7.15 2.20 4.86
N THR A 89 -6.30 2.24 5.89
CA THR A 89 -6.67 2.66 7.25
C THR A 89 -5.60 3.58 7.82
N ALA A 90 -5.96 4.41 8.79
CA ALA A 90 -5.01 5.29 9.48
C ALA A 90 -3.86 4.50 10.13
N VAL A 91 -4.14 3.34 10.73
CA VAL A 91 -3.11 2.48 11.34
C VAL A 91 -2.08 2.01 10.30
N GLN A 92 -2.51 1.69 9.07
CA GLN A 92 -1.61 1.33 7.99
C GLN A 92 -0.76 2.53 7.54
N ALA A 93 -1.34 3.74 7.50
CA ALA A 93 -0.62 4.96 7.15
C ALA A 93 0.44 5.32 8.20
N GLU A 94 0.12 5.23 9.48
CA GLU A 94 1.08 5.43 10.58
C GLU A 94 2.28 4.47 10.46
N ARG A 95 2.02 3.20 10.11
CA ARG A 95 3.08 2.21 9.93
C ARG A 95 3.91 2.48 8.68
N LEU A 96 3.27 2.85 7.58
CA LEU A 96 3.94 3.18 6.32
C LEU A 96 4.85 4.39 6.47
N ASP A 97 4.42 5.40 7.22
CA ASP A 97 5.18 6.62 7.49
C ASP A 97 6.50 6.36 8.23
N ASN A 98 6.59 5.29 9.00
CA ASN A 98 7.84 4.86 9.66
C ASN A 98 8.82 4.19 8.68
N ILE A 99 8.37 3.82 7.49
CA ILE A 99 9.17 3.12 6.47
C ILE A 99 9.67 4.11 5.43
N VAL A 100 8.76 4.94 4.89
CA VAL A 100 9.04 5.87 3.81
C VAL A 100 8.17 7.12 3.96
N PRO A 101 8.72 8.34 3.78
CA PRO A 101 7.92 9.55 3.81
C PRO A 101 7.01 9.61 2.58
N ILE A 102 5.71 9.77 2.80
CA ILE A 102 4.74 10.05 1.73
C ILE A 102 4.65 11.56 1.54
N ASN A 103 4.97 12.03 0.34
CA ASN A 103 5.02 13.45 -0.01
C ASN A 103 3.78 13.95 -0.78
N TRP A 104 2.97 13.04 -1.33
CA TRP A 104 1.73 13.39 -2.03
C TRP A 104 0.70 12.28 -1.96
N VAL A 105 -0.53 12.62 -1.61
CA VAL A 105 -1.68 11.72 -1.55
C VAL A 105 -2.81 12.33 -2.35
N VAL A 106 -3.38 11.56 -3.26
CA VAL A 106 -4.49 11.99 -4.12
C VAL A 106 -5.77 11.31 -3.65
N SER A 107 -6.78 12.11 -3.28
CA SER A 107 -8.14 11.62 -2.99
C SER A 107 -9.08 12.00 -4.12
N LEU A 108 -9.66 10.98 -4.78
CA LEU A 108 -10.62 11.17 -5.86
C LEU A 108 -12.02 11.31 -5.28
N GLN A 109 -12.56 12.52 -5.34
CA GLN A 109 -13.87 12.87 -4.79
C GLN A 109 -14.93 12.84 -5.90
N THR A 110 -15.62 11.71 -6.02
CA THR A 110 -16.78 11.54 -6.92
C THR A 110 -18.05 11.32 -6.09
N PRO A 111 -19.17 12.00 -6.42
CA PRO A 111 -20.43 11.81 -5.72
C PRO A 111 -20.87 10.34 -5.68
N PHE A 112 -21.42 9.91 -4.56
CA PHE A 112 -21.82 8.51 -4.34
C PHE A 112 -22.82 8.04 -5.39
N GLU A 113 -23.76 8.89 -5.76
CA GLU A 113 -24.80 8.62 -6.74
C GLU A 113 -24.20 8.27 -8.11
N GLU A 114 -23.14 8.98 -8.52
CA GLU A 114 -22.42 8.68 -9.76
C GLU A 114 -21.65 7.36 -9.66
N VAL A 115 -21.06 7.07 -8.50
CA VAL A 115 -20.38 5.78 -8.25
C VAL A 115 -21.38 4.63 -8.33
N VAL A 116 -22.55 4.74 -7.69
CA VAL A 116 -23.62 3.73 -7.75
C VAL A 116 -24.13 3.55 -9.17
N LYS A 117 -24.34 4.64 -9.91
CA LYS A 117 -24.78 4.58 -11.31
C LYS A 117 -23.77 3.83 -12.19
N ARG A 118 -22.47 4.05 -11.99
CA ARG A 118 -21.39 3.35 -12.73
C ARG A 118 -21.34 1.86 -12.42
N ILE A 119 -21.56 1.53 -11.16
CA ILE A 119 -21.51 0.15 -10.67
C ILE A 119 -22.74 -0.63 -11.14
N SER A 120 -23.94 -0.07 -11.00
CA SER A 120 -25.21 -0.70 -11.43
C SER A 120 -25.32 -0.87 -12.95
N SER A 121 -24.54 -0.10 -13.72
CA SER A 121 -24.44 -0.26 -15.17
C SER A 121 -23.39 -1.28 -15.61
N ARG A 122 -22.66 -1.91 -14.68
CA ARG A 122 -21.65 -2.93 -14.96
C ARG A 122 -22.29 -4.28 -15.28
N TRP A 123 -21.86 -4.87 -16.39
CA TRP A 123 -22.22 -6.21 -16.82
C TRP A 123 -20.96 -7.02 -17.05
N VAL A 124 -20.98 -8.31 -16.74
CA VAL A 124 -19.80 -9.17 -16.86
C VAL A 124 -20.15 -10.42 -17.65
N HIS A 125 -19.29 -10.78 -18.59
CA HIS A 125 -19.34 -12.07 -19.25
C HIS A 125 -18.54 -13.09 -18.40
N GLU A 126 -19.23 -13.86 -17.55
CA GLU A 126 -18.64 -14.76 -16.55
C GLU A 126 -17.49 -15.65 -17.07
N PRO A 127 -17.62 -16.36 -18.21
CA PRO A 127 -16.58 -17.25 -18.72
C PRO A 127 -15.28 -16.52 -19.08
N SER A 128 -15.37 -15.26 -19.51
CA SER A 128 -14.21 -14.51 -20.02
C SER A 128 -13.70 -13.41 -19.09
N GLY A 129 -14.52 -12.98 -18.13
CA GLY A 129 -14.25 -11.81 -17.31
C GLY A 129 -14.39 -10.46 -18.02
N ARG A 130 -14.80 -10.41 -19.29
CA ARG A 130 -15.05 -9.14 -20.01
C ARG A 130 -16.11 -8.32 -19.29
N VAL A 131 -15.86 -7.03 -19.18
CA VAL A 131 -16.72 -6.07 -18.48
C VAL A 131 -17.30 -5.09 -19.48
N TYR A 132 -18.62 -4.94 -19.41
CA TYR A 132 -19.41 -4.00 -20.18
C TYR A 132 -20.01 -2.97 -19.23
N ASN A 133 -20.26 -1.78 -19.75
CA ASN A 133 -21.00 -0.75 -19.03
C ASN A 133 -22.01 -0.09 -19.95
N THR A 134 -23.29 -0.08 -19.57
CA THR A 134 -24.37 0.43 -20.43
C THR A 134 -24.22 1.90 -20.82
N THR A 135 -23.38 2.68 -20.13
CA THR A 135 -23.18 4.11 -20.39
C THR A 135 -21.97 4.41 -21.27
N PHE A 136 -20.82 3.76 -21.03
CA PHE A 136 -19.55 4.08 -21.71
C PHE A 136 -18.97 2.96 -22.57
N ASN A 137 -19.32 1.70 -22.30
CA ASN A 137 -18.86 0.53 -23.07
C ASN A 137 -20.01 -0.46 -23.22
N ALA A 138 -21.09 -0.01 -23.87
CA ALA A 138 -22.30 -0.79 -24.01
C ALA A 138 -22.05 -1.96 -24.97
N PRO A 139 -22.60 -3.16 -24.69
CA PRO A 139 -22.52 -4.26 -25.63
C PRO A 139 -23.29 -3.90 -26.91
N LYS A 140 -22.84 -4.43 -28.05
CA LYS A 140 -23.50 -4.27 -29.35
C LYS A 140 -24.95 -4.75 -29.31
N VAL A 141 -25.20 -5.83 -28.59
CA VAL A 141 -26.55 -6.36 -28.32
C VAL A 141 -26.80 -6.31 -26.81
N PRO A 142 -27.86 -5.64 -26.33
CA PRO A 142 -28.15 -5.54 -24.91
C PRO A 142 -28.18 -6.92 -24.23
N GLY A 143 -27.43 -7.04 -23.13
CA GLY A 143 -27.36 -8.27 -22.32
C GLY A 143 -26.55 -9.41 -22.95
N HIS A 144 -25.82 -9.20 -24.04
CA HIS A 144 -25.04 -10.25 -24.71
C HIS A 144 -23.58 -9.82 -24.93
N ASP A 145 -22.67 -10.77 -24.80
CA ASP A 145 -21.24 -10.56 -25.06
C ASP A 145 -20.97 -10.33 -26.54
N ASP A 146 -20.10 -9.35 -26.86
CA ASP A 146 -19.82 -8.95 -28.24
C ASP A 146 -19.05 -9.99 -29.07
N ILE A 147 -18.40 -10.95 -28.40
CA ILE A 147 -17.55 -11.96 -29.04
C ILE A 147 -18.28 -13.30 -29.12
N THR A 148 -18.86 -13.75 -28.01
CA THR A 148 -19.48 -15.08 -27.93
C THR A 148 -20.99 -15.05 -28.16
N GLY A 149 -21.63 -13.89 -28.00
CA GLY A 149 -23.09 -13.78 -28.03
C GLY A 149 -23.77 -14.44 -26.83
N GLU A 150 -23.02 -14.84 -25.80
CA GLU A 150 -23.55 -15.44 -24.57
C GLU A 150 -24.14 -14.36 -23.65
N PRO A 151 -25.08 -14.71 -22.75
CA PRO A 151 -25.70 -13.74 -21.86
C PRO A 151 -24.68 -13.14 -20.88
N LEU A 152 -24.75 -11.82 -20.74
CA LEU A 152 -24.06 -11.10 -19.68
C LEU A 152 -24.85 -11.23 -18.38
N VAL A 153 -24.13 -11.20 -17.26
CA VAL A 153 -24.75 -11.18 -15.93
C VAL A 153 -24.31 -9.94 -15.16
N GLN A 154 -25.22 -9.42 -14.34
CA GLN A 154 -24.87 -8.52 -13.24
C GLN A 154 -24.56 -9.40 -12.03
N ARG A 155 -23.51 -9.07 -11.27
CA ARG A 155 -23.13 -9.92 -10.14
C ARG A 155 -24.17 -9.76 -9.03
N ALA A 156 -24.43 -10.83 -8.29
CA ALA A 156 -25.41 -10.80 -7.20
C ALA A 156 -25.03 -9.82 -6.08
N ASP A 157 -23.74 -9.46 -5.97
CA ASP A 157 -23.27 -8.43 -5.05
C ASP A 157 -23.39 -7.00 -5.58
N ASP A 158 -24.04 -6.81 -6.73
CA ASP A 158 -24.27 -5.49 -7.34
C ASP A 158 -25.56 -4.76 -6.92
N SER A 159 -26.20 -5.16 -5.81
CA SER A 159 -27.37 -4.43 -5.30
C SER A 159 -26.98 -3.08 -4.68
N GLU A 160 -27.84 -2.07 -4.85
CA GLU A 160 -27.61 -0.74 -4.28
C GLU A 160 -27.40 -0.79 -2.76
N GLU A 161 -28.15 -1.63 -2.06
CA GLU A 161 -28.06 -1.81 -0.61
C GLU A 161 -26.70 -2.33 -0.18
N VAL A 162 -26.17 -3.34 -0.88
CA VAL A 162 -24.83 -3.90 -0.60
C VAL A 162 -23.76 -2.86 -0.85
N TYR A 163 -23.88 -2.07 -1.92
CA TYR A 163 -22.92 -1.01 -2.22
C TYR A 163 -22.98 0.16 -1.25
N ARG A 164 -24.16 0.56 -0.81
CA ARG A 164 -24.33 1.58 0.22
C ARG A 164 -23.64 1.18 1.51
N ALA A 165 -23.81 -0.06 1.95
CA ALA A 165 -23.12 -0.60 3.12
C ALA A 165 -21.59 -0.65 2.92
N ARG A 166 -21.11 -1.08 1.74
CA ARG A 166 -19.67 -1.08 1.41
C ARG A 166 -19.08 0.33 1.40
N PHE A 167 -19.80 1.30 0.83
CA PHE A 167 -19.38 2.69 0.75
C PHE A 167 -19.34 3.36 2.11
N GLN A 168 -20.35 3.11 2.96
CA GLN A 168 -20.34 3.62 4.33
C GLN A 168 -19.13 3.10 5.11
N LYS A 169 -18.85 1.79 5.03
CA LYS A 169 -17.67 1.20 5.65
C LYS A 169 -16.37 1.78 5.10
N PHE A 170 -16.30 2.00 3.78
CA PHE A 170 -15.15 2.68 3.15
C PHE A 170 -14.95 4.06 3.76
N ARG A 171 -16.01 4.88 3.84
CA ARG A 171 -15.95 6.22 4.47
C ARG A 171 -15.46 6.18 5.90
N GLU A 172 -16.01 5.28 6.73
CA GLU A 172 -15.62 5.12 8.13
C GLU A 172 -14.12 4.79 8.28
N THR A 173 -13.56 4.01 7.36
CA THR A 173 -12.12 3.67 7.35
C THR A 173 -11.24 4.74 6.71
N SER A 174 -11.75 5.44 5.70
CA SER A 174 -11.01 6.41 4.90
C SER A 174 -10.96 7.79 5.54
N GLU A 175 -11.98 8.19 6.31
CA GLU A 175 -12.01 9.51 6.94
C GLU A 175 -10.83 9.74 7.90
N PRO A 176 -10.51 8.81 8.83
CA PRO A 176 -9.30 8.94 9.66
C PRO A 176 -7.99 8.92 8.85
N LEU A 177 -7.96 8.18 7.74
CA LEU A 177 -6.80 8.10 6.85
C LEU A 177 -6.57 9.43 6.11
N LEU A 178 -7.63 10.03 5.59
CA LEU A 178 -7.57 11.34 4.93
C LEU A 178 -7.18 12.42 5.93
N GLU A 179 -7.74 12.41 7.14
CA GLU A 179 -7.38 13.34 8.21
C GLU A 179 -5.88 13.26 8.57
N HIS A 180 -5.35 12.04 8.64
CA HIS A 180 -3.92 11.81 8.88
C HIS A 180 -3.04 12.50 7.82
N TYR A 181 -3.32 12.30 6.53
CA TYR A 181 -2.54 12.94 5.46
C TYR A 181 -2.83 14.42 5.25
N ALA A 182 -4.04 14.88 5.60
CA ALA A 182 -4.39 16.30 5.62
C ALA A 182 -3.55 17.05 6.67
N LYS A 183 -3.39 16.48 7.88
CA LYS A 183 -2.53 17.05 8.94
C LYS A 183 -1.07 17.17 8.52
N LYS A 184 -0.60 16.28 7.65
CA LYS A 184 0.78 16.32 7.09
C LYS A 184 0.93 17.30 5.93
N GLY A 185 -0.16 17.88 5.42
CA GLY A 185 -0.14 18.83 4.30
C GLY A 185 0.17 18.21 2.94
N VAL A 186 0.08 16.88 2.81
CA VAL A 186 0.40 16.15 1.58
C VAL A 186 -0.83 15.68 0.81
N LEU A 187 -2.02 15.82 1.41
CA LEU A 187 -3.29 15.47 0.78
C LEU A 187 -3.71 16.51 -0.27
N TRP A 188 -4.08 16.04 -1.44
CA TRP A 188 -4.76 16.80 -2.48
C TRP A 188 -6.05 16.08 -2.86
N GLU A 189 -7.17 16.80 -2.76
CA GLU A 189 -8.48 16.28 -3.13
C GLU A 189 -8.88 16.84 -4.50
N VAL A 190 -9.29 15.95 -5.39
CA VAL A 190 -9.76 16.31 -6.73
C VAL A 190 -11.19 15.88 -6.90
N HIS A 191 -12.03 16.82 -7.31
CA HIS A 191 -13.44 16.59 -7.51
C HIS A 191 -13.73 16.39 -9.00
N GLY A 192 -14.61 15.46 -9.29
CA GLY A 192 -15.14 15.29 -10.63
C GLY A 192 -16.17 14.17 -10.71
N LEU A 193 -17.00 14.25 -11.74
CA LEU A 193 -18.04 13.27 -12.02
C LEU A 193 -17.49 12.12 -12.86
N SER A 194 -16.36 12.32 -13.54
CA SER A 194 -15.78 11.35 -14.46
C SER A 194 -14.26 11.35 -14.54
N SER A 195 -13.71 10.25 -15.03
CA SER A 195 -12.28 10.11 -15.28
C SER A 195 -11.78 11.14 -16.29
N ASP A 196 -12.56 11.45 -17.33
CA ASP A 196 -12.20 12.45 -18.34
C ASP A 196 -12.11 13.87 -17.77
N GLU A 197 -12.82 14.14 -16.68
CA GLU A 197 -12.76 15.42 -15.95
C GLU A 197 -11.61 15.44 -14.93
N ILE A 198 -11.35 14.33 -14.26
CA ILE A 198 -10.36 14.23 -13.17
C ILE A 198 -8.94 14.08 -13.72
N SER A 199 -8.74 13.27 -14.76
CA SER A 199 -7.41 12.96 -15.29
C SER A 199 -6.62 14.21 -15.74
N PRO A 200 -7.21 15.17 -16.48
CA PRO A 200 -6.49 16.40 -16.84
C PRO A 200 -6.07 17.23 -15.62
N GLN A 201 -6.93 17.33 -14.60
CA GLN A 201 -6.62 18.05 -13.36
C GLN A 201 -5.47 17.39 -12.61
N LEU A 202 -5.47 16.06 -12.54
CA LEU A 202 -4.40 15.28 -11.91
C LEU A 202 -3.06 15.48 -12.61
N PHE A 203 -3.04 15.42 -13.95
CA PHE A 203 -1.81 15.65 -14.70
C PHE A 203 -1.29 17.08 -14.51
N GLN A 204 -2.18 18.08 -14.57
CA GLN A 204 -1.79 19.47 -14.36
C GLN A 204 -1.20 19.71 -12.95
N GLU A 205 -1.81 19.15 -11.91
CA GLU A 205 -1.30 19.28 -10.54
C GLU A 205 0.02 18.51 -10.35
N PHE A 206 0.17 17.36 -11.01
CA PHE A 206 1.43 16.61 -11.01
C PHE A 206 2.57 17.42 -11.63
N GLU A 207 2.36 17.99 -12.83
CA GLU A 207 3.35 18.84 -13.49
C GLU A 207 3.75 20.01 -12.60
N LYS A 208 2.78 20.72 -12.01
CA LYS A 208 3.05 21.85 -11.11
C LYS A 208 3.88 21.50 -9.87
N ARG A 209 3.76 20.27 -9.36
CA ARG A 209 4.41 19.84 -8.11
C ARG A 209 5.80 19.25 -8.34
N PHE A 210 6.02 18.58 -9.46
CA PHE A 210 7.18 17.71 -9.67
C PHE A 210 8.01 18.03 -10.92
N LEU A 211 7.53 18.91 -11.80
CA LEU A 211 8.27 19.39 -12.99
C LEU A 211 8.53 20.90 -12.90
#